data_AF-A0A817UVF4-F1
#
_entry.id   AF-A0A817UVF4-F1
#
_cell.length_a   1.000
_cell.length_b   1.000
_cell.length_c   1.000
_cell.angle_alpha   90.00
_cell.angle_beta   90.00
_cell.angle_gamma   90.00
#
_symmetry.space_group_name_H-M   'P 1'
#
loop_
_entity.id
_entity.type
_entity.pdbx_description
1 polymer ?
#
loop_
_entity_poly.entity_id
_entity_poly.type
_entity_poly.pdbx_seq_one_letter_code
_entity_poly.pdbx_strand_id
1 'polypeptide(L)'
;MPRNKIPEGMKGMVKYFLTKNYSYSAIQEELAEMNFNISRSTISRIANKVGKQRELALLNNQKPKFYRRRHLATSDIIRRITLCISRENPPTTRLMAARCNVSVGTVMNVIRDVIHAKCLKKRPVHQLNPAVIEKRKRRAWRMYLRLVNEKLTSATPCGANM
;
A
#
# COMPACT_ATOMS: atom_id res chain seq x y z
N MET A 1 -15.13 -31.79 -12.33
CA MET A 1 -15.99 -32.58 -11.43
C MET A 1 -15.57 -32.35 -9.99
N PRO A 2 -16.47 -31.96 -9.08
CA PRO A 2 -16.15 -31.85 -7.66
C PRO A 2 -15.75 -33.23 -7.12
N ARG A 3 -14.64 -33.31 -6.38
CA ARG A 3 -14.19 -34.56 -5.75
C ARG A 3 -15.08 -34.86 -4.55
N ASN A 4 -15.60 -36.08 -4.47
CA ASN A 4 -16.34 -36.55 -3.30
C ASN A 4 -15.46 -36.43 -2.04
N LYS A 5 -16.05 -35.90 -0.97
CA LYS A 5 -15.36 -35.68 0.30
C LYS A 5 -15.15 -37.05 0.96
N ILE A 6 -13.90 -37.35 1.31
CA ILE A 6 -13.57 -38.60 2.02
C ILE A 6 -14.21 -38.56 3.41
N PRO A 7 -14.91 -39.63 3.83
CA PRO A 7 -15.52 -39.72 5.15
C PRO A 7 -14.47 -39.62 6.26
N GLU A 8 -14.85 -39.09 7.41
CA GLU A 8 -13.88 -38.78 8.47
C GLU A 8 -13.28 -40.04 9.11
N GLY A 9 -14.07 -41.13 9.21
CA GLY A 9 -13.59 -42.44 9.71
C GLY A 9 -12.40 -42.98 8.91
N MET A 10 -12.46 -42.94 7.58
CA MET A 10 -11.34 -43.33 6.71
C MET A 10 -10.09 -42.47 6.95
N LYS A 11 -10.24 -41.16 7.21
CA LYS A 11 -9.09 -40.31 7.53
C LYS A 11 -8.46 -40.69 8.86
N GLY A 12 -9.27 -41.09 9.84
CA GLY A 12 -8.81 -41.61 11.12
C GLY A 12 -7.94 -42.86 10.96
N MET A 13 -8.41 -43.83 10.17
CA MET A 13 -7.68 -45.06 9.87
C MET A 13 -6.35 -44.78 9.15
N VAL A 14 -6.36 -43.95 8.11
CA VAL A 14 -5.12 -43.56 7.42
C VAL A 14 -4.14 -42.88 8.38
N LYS A 15 -4.61 -42.00 9.27
CA LYS A 15 -3.76 -41.36 10.29
C LYS A 15 -3.15 -42.40 11.24
N TYR A 16 -3.92 -43.38 11.67
CA TYR A 16 -3.47 -44.45 12.55
C TYR A 16 -2.35 -45.28 11.89
N PHE A 17 -2.52 -45.71 10.65
CA PHE A 17 -1.45 -46.45 9.96
C PHE A 17 -0.21 -45.60 9.69
N LEU A 18 -0.37 -44.31 9.40
CA LEU A 18 0.75 -43.37 9.28
C LEU A 18 1.51 -43.22 10.60
N THR A 19 0.84 -43.25 11.76
CA THR A 19 1.54 -43.22 13.06
C THR A 19 2.32 -44.50 13.34
N LYS A 20 1.91 -45.63 12.77
CA LYS A 20 2.63 -46.91 12.82
C LYS A 20 3.72 -47.05 11.76
N ASN A 21 4.01 -46.00 10.97
CA ASN A 21 5.01 -46.00 9.90
C ASN A 21 4.77 -47.04 8.78
N TYR A 22 3.51 -47.37 8.47
CA TYR A 22 3.21 -48.25 7.34
C TYR A 22 3.53 -47.56 6.01
N SER A 23 3.96 -48.35 5.02
CA SER A 23 4.17 -47.85 3.66
C SER A 23 2.83 -47.54 2.99
N TYR A 24 2.81 -46.64 2.00
CA TYR A 24 1.55 -46.29 1.30
C TYR A 24 0.92 -47.47 0.55
N SER A 25 1.70 -48.48 0.14
CA SER A 25 1.16 -49.72 -0.42
C SER A 25 0.40 -50.50 0.66
N ALA A 26 1.07 -50.75 1.78
CA ALA A 26 0.51 -51.55 2.87
C ALA A 26 -0.77 -50.91 3.44
N ILE A 27 -0.81 -49.58 3.56
CA ILE A 27 -2.03 -48.86 3.97
C ILE A 27 -3.18 -49.11 3.00
N GLN A 28 -2.90 -49.17 1.70
CA GLN A 28 -3.92 -49.39 0.69
C GLN A 28 -4.45 -50.84 0.74
N GLU A 29 -3.57 -51.81 0.95
CA GLU A 29 -3.92 -53.24 1.09
C GLU A 29 -4.80 -53.47 2.32
N GLU A 30 -4.37 -52.98 3.49
CA GLU A 30 -5.12 -53.06 4.76
C GLU A 30 -6.50 -52.39 4.67
N LEU A 31 -6.60 -51.25 3.99
CA LEU A 31 -7.89 -50.58 3.78
C LEU A 31 -8.77 -51.33 2.78
N ALA A 32 -8.18 -51.98 1.77
CA ALA A 32 -8.91 -52.80 0.82
C ALA A 32 -9.51 -54.04 1.52
N GLU A 33 -8.79 -54.67 2.45
CA GLU A 33 -9.31 -55.76 3.30
C GLU A 33 -10.52 -55.32 4.13
N MET A 34 -10.55 -54.06 4.58
CA MET A 34 -11.68 -53.45 5.29
C MET A 34 -12.80 -52.93 4.35
N ASN A 35 -12.78 -53.30 3.06
CA ASN A 35 -13.70 -52.86 2.01
C ASN A 35 -13.65 -51.35 1.68
N PHE A 36 -12.51 -50.69 1.94
CA PHE A 36 -12.29 -49.28 1.64
C PHE A 36 -11.30 -49.09 0.49
N ASN A 37 -11.80 -48.69 -0.67
CA ASN A 37 -10.96 -48.39 -1.83
C ASN A 37 -10.44 -46.94 -1.80
N ILE A 38 -9.15 -46.76 -1.48
CA ILE A 38 -8.49 -45.45 -1.44
C ILE A 38 -7.24 -45.47 -2.33
N SER A 39 -7.11 -44.46 -3.19
CA SER A 39 -5.91 -44.31 -4.01
C SER A 39 -4.69 -43.82 -3.22
N ARG A 40 -3.49 -44.25 -3.60
CA ARG A 40 -2.22 -43.80 -3.01
C ARG A 40 -2.06 -42.28 -3.01
N SER A 41 -2.54 -41.61 -4.06
CA SER A 41 -2.55 -40.13 -4.15
C SER A 41 -3.36 -39.47 -3.02
N THR A 42 -4.39 -40.15 -2.52
CA THR A 42 -5.24 -39.69 -1.43
C THR A 42 -4.55 -39.88 -0.08
N ILE A 43 -3.91 -41.04 0.12
CA ILE A 43 -3.08 -41.32 1.31
C ILE A 43 -1.97 -40.28 1.43
N SER A 44 -1.22 -40.03 0.34
CA SER A 44 -0.18 -39.00 0.28
C SER A 44 -0.70 -37.60 0.63
N ARG A 45 -1.88 -37.22 0.11
CA ARG A 45 -2.52 -35.93 0.46
C ARG A 45 -2.89 -35.84 1.93
N ILE A 46 -3.37 -36.92 2.55
CA ILE A 46 -3.69 -36.97 3.98
C ILE A 46 -2.40 -36.85 4.80
N ALA A 47 -1.36 -37.61 4.46
CA ALA A 47 -0.04 -37.55 5.11
C ALA A 47 0.54 -36.13 5.07
N ASN A 48 0.55 -35.50 3.89
CA ASN A 48 1.01 -34.12 3.72
C ASN A 48 0.19 -33.11 4.54
N LYS A 49 -1.13 -33.33 4.67
CA LYS A 49 -2.00 -32.47 5.50
C LYS A 49 -1.68 -32.62 6.98
N VAL A 50 -1.41 -33.84 7.46
CA VAL A 50 -0.97 -34.10 8.84
C VAL A 50 0.38 -33.44 9.10
N GLY A 51 1.34 -33.58 8.18
CA GLY A 51 2.64 -32.90 8.26
C GLY A 51 2.51 -31.38 8.38
N LYS A 52 1.71 -30.76 7.49
CA LYS A 52 1.43 -29.32 7.56
C LYS A 52 0.74 -28.89 8.85
N GLN A 53 -0.13 -29.73 9.42
CA GLN A 53 -0.76 -29.44 10.71
C GLN A 53 0.25 -29.48 11.87
N ARG A 54 1.20 -30.42 11.85
CA ARG A 54 2.30 -30.46 12.83
C ARG A 54 3.19 -29.23 12.71
N GLU A 55 3.56 -28.85 11.49
CA GLU A 55 4.35 -27.64 11.22
C GLU A 55 3.63 -26.37 11.69
N LEU A 56 2.32 -26.26 11.45
CA LEU A 56 1.51 -25.16 11.98
C LEU A 56 1.45 -25.16 13.51
N ALA A 57 1.34 -26.32 14.16
CA ALA A 57 1.34 -26.42 15.62
C ALA A 57 2.66 -25.92 16.21
N LEU A 58 3.79 -26.22 15.57
CA LEU A 58 5.11 -25.67 15.92
C LEU A 58 5.18 -24.14 15.73
N LEU A 59 4.45 -23.60 14.75
CA LEU A 59 4.33 -22.16 14.47
C LEU A 59 3.17 -21.49 15.24
N ASN A 60 2.78 -22.01 16.42
CA ASN A 60 1.68 -21.49 17.24
C ASN A 60 0.34 -21.35 16.47
N ASN A 61 0.05 -22.32 15.60
CA ASN A 61 -1.12 -22.36 14.72
C ASN A 61 -1.26 -21.16 13.76
N GLN A 62 -0.20 -20.37 13.58
CA GLN A 62 -0.22 -19.27 12.64
C GLN A 62 -0.03 -19.79 11.22
N LYS A 63 -1.10 -19.72 10.42
CA LYS A 63 -0.99 -19.98 8.98
C LYS A 63 -0.12 -18.90 8.34
N PRO A 64 0.87 -19.24 7.50
CA PRO A 64 1.62 -18.24 6.76
C PRO A 64 0.64 -17.40 5.95
N LYS A 65 0.54 -16.11 6.28
CA LYS A 65 -0.33 -15.17 5.59
C LYS A 65 0.36 -14.75 4.29
N PHE A 66 -0.01 -15.38 3.20
CA PHE A 66 0.40 -14.94 1.87
C PHE A 66 -0.39 -13.70 1.48
N TYR A 67 0.17 -12.52 1.77
CA TYR A 67 -0.35 -11.28 1.24
C TYR A 67 0.12 -11.13 -0.21
N ARG A 68 -0.81 -11.22 -1.17
CA ARG A 68 -0.55 -10.71 -2.52
C ARG A 68 -0.36 -9.21 -2.41
N ARG A 69 0.88 -8.73 -2.48
CA ARG A 69 1.16 -7.30 -2.59
C ARG A 69 0.53 -6.82 -3.89
N ARG A 70 -0.54 -6.02 -3.81
CA ARG A 70 -1.05 -5.31 -4.99
C ARG A 70 0.02 -4.29 -5.36
N HIS A 71 0.57 -4.37 -6.56
CA HIS A 71 1.42 -3.30 -7.07
C HIS A 71 0.57 -2.03 -7.15
N LEU A 72 0.82 -1.07 -6.25
CA LEU A 72 0.08 0.20 -6.19
C LEU A 72 0.21 0.97 -7.51
N ALA A 73 1.40 0.95 -8.08
CA ALA A 73 1.74 1.57 -9.37
C ALA A 73 3.06 0.97 -9.88
N THR A 74 3.29 1.01 -11.20
CA THR A 74 4.60 0.74 -11.79
C THR A 74 5.58 1.87 -11.49
N SER A 75 6.89 1.57 -11.53
CA SER A 75 7.97 2.54 -11.29
C SER A 75 7.86 3.77 -12.20
N ASP A 76 7.44 3.60 -13.46
CA ASP A 76 7.25 4.73 -14.38
C ASP A 76 6.09 5.65 -13.96
N ILE A 77 4.95 5.09 -13.51
CA ILE A 77 3.84 5.90 -12.98
C ILE A 77 4.31 6.72 -11.77
N ILE A 78 5.06 6.09 -10.86
CA ILE A 78 5.62 6.78 -9.69
C ILE A 78 6.52 7.93 -10.15
N ARG A 79 7.44 7.68 -11.08
CA ARG A 79 8.34 8.70 -11.64
C ARG A 79 7.57 9.87 -12.27
N ARG A 80 6.55 9.60 -13.09
CA ARG A 80 5.72 10.64 -13.74
C ARG A 80 4.95 11.48 -12.73
N ILE A 81 4.43 10.85 -11.67
CA ILE A 81 3.76 11.53 -10.56
C ILE A 81 4.76 12.42 -9.80
N THR A 82 5.95 11.91 -9.47
CA THR A 82 7.00 12.67 -8.79
C THR A 82 7.41 13.91 -9.59
N LEU A 83 7.57 13.79 -10.91
CA LEU A 83 7.87 14.92 -11.79
C LEU A 83 6.77 15.99 -11.77
N CYS A 84 5.50 15.58 -11.71
CA CYS A 84 4.39 16.54 -11.59
C CYS A 84 4.42 17.30 -10.26
N ILE A 85 4.81 16.64 -9.16
CA ILE A 85 4.86 17.23 -7.81
C ILE A 85 6.05 18.19 -7.66
N SER A 86 7.19 17.88 -8.30
CA SER A 86 8.42 18.69 -8.21
C SER A 86 8.30 20.11 -8.80
N ARG A 87 7.18 20.45 -9.46
CA ARG A 87 6.94 21.78 -10.03
C ARG A 87 6.49 22.75 -8.95
N GLU A 88 6.90 24.02 -9.04
CA GLU A 88 6.54 25.08 -8.08
C GLU A 88 5.03 25.17 -7.80
N ASN A 89 4.22 25.04 -8.86
CA ASN A 89 2.76 24.93 -8.76
C ASN A 89 2.32 23.57 -9.32
N PRO A 90 2.21 22.53 -8.47
CA PRO A 90 1.84 21.21 -8.94
C PRO A 90 0.40 21.20 -9.47
N PRO A 91 0.13 20.43 -10.54
CA PRO A 91 -1.21 20.27 -11.07
C PRO A 91 -2.15 19.60 -10.05
N THR A 92 -3.46 19.74 -10.25
CA THR A 92 -4.45 19.04 -9.41
C THR A 92 -4.32 17.53 -9.58
N THR A 93 -4.69 16.78 -8.54
CA THR A 93 -4.63 15.30 -8.55
C THR A 93 -5.44 14.70 -9.70
N ARG A 94 -6.57 15.32 -10.07
CA ARG A 94 -7.37 14.92 -11.24
C ARG A 94 -6.62 15.11 -12.56
N LEU A 95 -5.88 16.20 -12.71
CA LEU A 95 -5.06 16.45 -13.90
C LEU A 95 -3.84 15.52 -13.94
N MET A 96 -3.22 15.23 -12.79
CA MET A 96 -2.15 14.24 -12.69
C MET A 96 -2.63 12.85 -13.09
N ALA A 97 -3.82 12.45 -12.62
CA ALA A 97 -4.48 11.19 -12.94
C ALA A 97 -4.71 11.06 -14.45
N ALA A 98 -5.24 12.11 -15.09
CA ALA A 98 -5.42 12.16 -16.55
C ALA A 98 -4.08 12.04 -17.30
N ARG A 99 -3.04 12.78 -16.88
CA ARG A 99 -1.71 12.72 -17.52
C ARG A 99 -1.02 11.37 -17.39
N CYS A 100 -1.21 10.69 -16.25
CA CYS A 100 -0.58 9.40 -15.99
C CYS A 100 -1.43 8.22 -16.46
N ASN A 101 -2.66 8.46 -16.94
CA ASN A 101 -3.70 7.48 -17.27
C ASN A 101 -3.99 6.50 -16.12
N VAL A 102 -4.25 7.04 -14.94
CA VAL A 102 -4.53 6.27 -13.71
C VAL A 102 -5.71 6.88 -12.96
N SER A 103 -6.27 6.13 -12.00
CA SER A 103 -7.30 6.68 -11.12
C SER A 103 -6.74 7.74 -10.18
N VAL A 104 -7.59 8.68 -9.76
CA VAL A 104 -7.22 9.69 -8.74
C VAL A 104 -6.82 9.03 -7.42
N GLY A 105 -7.46 7.92 -7.05
CA GLY A 105 -7.12 7.14 -5.86
C GLY A 105 -5.70 6.58 -5.93
N THR A 106 -5.29 6.07 -7.10
CA THR A 106 -3.91 5.60 -7.32
C THR A 106 -2.89 6.72 -7.12
N VAL A 107 -3.16 7.91 -7.67
CA VAL A 107 -2.27 9.07 -7.48
C VAL A 107 -2.17 9.44 -6.00
N MET A 108 -3.30 9.48 -5.28
CA MET A 108 -3.31 9.80 -3.85
C MET A 108 -2.56 8.77 -3.00
N ASN A 109 -2.72 7.48 -3.31
CA ASN A 109 -1.99 6.40 -2.63
C ASN A 109 -0.49 6.52 -2.90
N VAL A 110 -0.07 6.77 -4.14
CA VAL A 110 1.35 7.00 -4.46
C VAL A 110 1.91 8.21 -3.69
N ILE A 111 1.17 9.31 -3.64
CA ILE A 111 1.60 10.52 -2.91
C ILE A 111 1.77 10.24 -1.41
N ARG A 112 0.83 9.53 -0.80
CA ARG A 112 0.80 9.26 0.65
C ARG A 112 1.77 8.15 1.05
N ASP A 113 1.75 7.03 0.34
CA ASP A 113 2.37 5.78 0.77
C ASP A 113 3.78 5.60 0.19
N VAL A 114 4.12 6.26 -0.92
CA VAL A 114 5.43 6.13 -1.58
C VAL A 114 6.25 7.42 -1.46
N ILE A 115 5.67 8.57 -1.81
CA ILE A 115 6.37 9.86 -1.81
C ILE A 115 6.35 10.50 -0.40
N HIS A 116 5.41 10.09 0.45
CA HIS A 116 5.19 10.62 1.80
C HIS A 116 5.00 12.13 1.86
N ALA A 117 4.39 12.72 0.82
CA ALA A 117 4.11 14.15 0.77
C ALA A 117 2.72 14.47 1.38
N LYS A 118 2.63 15.63 2.06
CA LYS A 118 1.38 16.13 2.63
C LYS A 118 0.57 16.88 1.56
N CYS A 119 -0.65 16.44 1.30
CA CYS A 119 -1.59 17.16 0.44
C CYS A 119 -2.27 18.29 1.23
N LEU A 120 -1.92 19.55 0.93
CA LEU A 120 -2.59 20.72 1.49
C LEU A 120 -3.66 21.25 0.55
N LYS A 121 -4.88 21.45 1.08
CA LYS A 121 -5.97 22.09 0.33
C LYS A 121 -5.73 23.60 0.29
N LYS A 122 -5.45 24.15 -0.89
CA LYS A 122 -5.46 25.61 -1.09
C LYS A 122 -6.89 26.14 -0.92
N ARG A 123 -7.05 27.25 -0.19
CA ARG A 123 -8.34 27.95 -0.10
C ARG A 123 -8.66 28.59 -1.45
N PRO A 124 -9.92 28.59 -1.89
CA PRO A 124 -10.30 29.33 -3.09
C PRO A 124 -10.02 30.82 -2.85
N VAL A 125 -9.44 31.47 -3.85
CA VAL A 125 -9.17 32.90 -3.85
C VAL A 125 -9.82 33.53 -5.09
N HIS A 126 -10.22 34.79 -5.00
CA HIS A 126 -10.72 35.51 -6.16
C HIS A 126 -9.64 35.62 -7.23
N GLN A 127 -10.00 35.31 -8.47
CA GLN A 127 -9.13 35.56 -9.61
C GLN A 127 -8.95 37.07 -9.75
N LEU A 128 -7.70 37.53 -9.71
CA LEU A 128 -7.39 38.95 -9.81
C LEU A 128 -7.24 39.35 -11.27
N ASN A 129 -7.93 40.41 -11.67
CA ASN A 129 -7.67 41.04 -12.95
C ASN A 129 -6.26 41.67 -12.96
N PRO A 130 -5.57 41.72 -14.11
CA PRO A 130 -4.24 42.33 -14.22
C PRO A 130 -4.17 43.75 -13.63
N ALA A 131 -5.20 44.57 -13.88
CA ALA A 131 -5.31 45.91 -13.30
C ALA A 131 -5.38 45.91 -11.76
N VAL A 132 -6.05 44.91 -11.16
CA VAL A 132 -6.12 44.76 -9.69
C VAL A 132 -4.78 44.30 -9.13
N ILE A 133 -4.07 43.40 -9.84
CA ILE A 133 -2.72 42.97 -9.47
C ILE A 133 -1.78 44.17 -9.44
N GLU A 134 -1.80 45.02 -10.47
CA GLU A 134 -0.95 46.21 -10.53
C GLU A 134 -1.27 47.20 -9.41
N LYS A 135 -2.56 47.51 -9.18
CA LYS A 135 -3.00 48.35 -8.06
C LYS A 135 -2.52 47.81 -6.72
N ARG A 136 -2.59 46.49 -6.50
CA ARG A 136 -2.10 45.83 -5.28
C ARG A 136 -0.59 45.96 -5.15
N LYS A 137 0.19 45.70 -6.20
CA LYS A 137 1.66 45.87 -6.22
C LYS A 137 2.05 47.30 -5.86
N ARG A 138 1.41 48.30 -6.47
CA ARG A 138 1.68 49.72 -6.23
C ARG A 138 1.40 50.13 -4.77
N ARG A 139 0.28 49.65 -4.20
CA ARG A 139 -0.07 49.91 -2.78
C ARG A 139 0.90 49.22 -1.82
N ALA A 140 1.22 47.95 -2.05
CA ALA A 140 2.15 47.18 -1.23
C ALA A 140 3.56 47.79 -1.26
N TRP A 141 4.02 48.25 -2.44
CA TRP A 141 5.32 48.91 -2.60
C TRP A 141 5.43 50.19 -1.77
N ARG A 142 4.40 51.04 -1.75
CA ARG A 142 4.39 52.25 -0.92
C ARG A 142 4.51 51.92 0.58
N MET A 143 3.82 50.89 1.04
CA MET A 143 3.94 50.44 2.44
C MET A 143 5.34 49.87 2.73
N TYR A 144 5.90 49.07 1.82
CA TYR A 144 7.26 48.55 1.96
C TYR A 144 8.28 49.68 2.08
N LEU A 145 8.25 50.66 1.18
CA LEU A 145 9.14 51.83 1.24
C LEU A 145 9.01 52.59 2.55
N ARG A 146 7.78 52.79 3.05
CA ARG A 146 7.55 53.44 4.34
C ARG A 146 8.20 52.65 5.49
N LEU A 147 8.00 51.33 5.55
CA LEU A 147 8.59 50.49 6.60
C LEU A 147 10.12 50.45 6.52
N VAL A 148 10.70 50.44 5.32
CA VAL A 148 12.15 50.52 5.12
C VAL A 148 12.69 51.86 5.62
N ASN A 149 12.04 52.97 5.24
CA ASN A 149 12.45 54.30 5.68
C ASN A 149 12.32 54.47 7.20
N GLU A 150 11.23 53.99 7.81
CA GLU A 150 11.04 54.00 9.27
C GLU A 150 12.16 53.23 10.00
N LYS A 151 12.57 52.06 9.47
CA LYS A 151 13.72 51.30 9.99
C LYS A 151 15.05 52.02 9.84
N LEU A 152 15.26 52.74 8.74
CA LEU A 152 16.48 53.52 8.52
C LEU A 152 16.53 54.71 9.47
N THR A 153 15.41 55.40 9.68
CA THR A 153 15.31 56.54 10.61
C THR A 153 15.39 56.15 12.09
N SER A 154 14.97 54.93 12.45
CA SER A 154 15.13 54.43 13.83
C SER A 154 16.51 53.84 14.10
N ALA A 155 17.29 53.54 13.06
CA ALA A 155 18.66 53.07 13.15
C ALA A 155 19.70 54.21 13.21
N THR A 156 19.32 55.44 12.85
CA THR A 156 20.12 56.63 13.14
C THR A 156 19.95 57.00 14.61
N PRO A 157 20.99 56.89 15.47
CA PRO A 157 20.89 57.35 16.84
C PRO A 157 20.65 58.87 16.84
N CYS A 158 19.63 59.31 17.58
CA CYS A 158 19.43 60.72 17.92
C CYS A 158 20.75 61.26 18.50
N GLY A 159 21.48 62.05 17.71
CA GLY A 159 22.78 62.55 18.12
C GLY A 159 23.48 63.36 17.05
N ALA A 160 22.79 64.29 16.41
CA ALA A 160 23.42 65.33 15.59
C ALA A 160 22.48 66.54 15.42
N ASN A 161 22.13 67.18 16.54
CA ASN A 161 21.79 68.61 16.53
C ASN A 161 22.70 69.25 17.59
N MET A 162 23.87 69.72 17.14
CA MET A 162 24.60 70.83 17.77
C MET A 162 24.14 72.12 17.10
#